data_AF-A0A9D9WL97-F1
#
_entry.id   AF-A0A9D9WL97-F1
#
_cell.length_a   1.000
_cell.length_b   1.000
_cell.length_c   1.000
_cell.angle_alpha   90.00
_cell.angle_beta   90.00
_cell.angle_gamma   90.00
#
_symmetry.space_group_name_H-M   'P 1'
#
loop_
_entity.id
_entity.type
_entity.pdbx_description
1 polymer ?
#
loop_
_entity_poly.entity_id
_entity_poly.type
_entity_poly.pdbx_seq_one_letter_code
_entity_poly.pdbx_strand_id
1 'polypeptide(L)'
;NWEVQPGGPVVASLLVAGDQIYVATEAGALIALDREGSTVWSKEVGGKLYTTPVLSGELILAAPYQADIVLAAYDADGKQAWSFTPEK
;
A
#
# COMPACT_ATOMS: atom_id res chain seq x y z
N ASN A 1 19.04 -2.76 13.82
CA ASN A 1 18.23 -1.53 13.77
C ASN A 1 18.32 -0.94 12.40
N TRP A 2 17.20 -0.91 11.68
CA TRP A 2 17.05 -0.25 10.40
C TRP A 2 16.02 0.87 10.51
N GLU A 3 16.12 1.85 9.62
CA GLU A 3 15.18 2.97 9.49
C GLU A 3 14.93 3.23 7.99
N VAL A 4 13.71 3.61 7.64
CA VAL A 4 13.29 3.90 6.26
C VAL A 4 12.57 5.23 6.24
N GLN A 5 12.86 6.06 5.24
CA GLN A 5 12.07 7.25 4.92
C GLN A 5 11.05 6.91 3.82
N PRO A 6 9.75 6.78 4.14
CA PRO A 6 8.73 6.29 3.20
C PRO A 6 8.27 7.35 2.20
N GLY A 7 8.93 8.51 2.11
CA GLY A 7 8.63 9.55 1.12
C GLY A 7 7.37 10.40 1.40
N GLY A 8 6.62 10.10 2.48
CA GLY A 8 5.47 10.88 2.91
C GLY A 8 5.03 10.53 4.33
N PRO A 9 4.10 11.29 4.93
CA PRO A 9 3.57 10.98 6.26
C PRO A 9 2.96 9.58 6.31
N VAL A 10 3.32 8.80 7.32
CA VAL A 10 2.68 7.51 7.63
C VAL A 10 1.72 7.76 8.78
N VAL A 11 0.43 7.72 8.48
CA VAL A 11 -0.64 8.03 9.45
C VAL A 11 -1.53 6.83 9.78
N ALA A 12 -1.36 5.73 9.03
CA ALA A 12 -2.00 4.45 9.30
C ALA A 12 -1.01 3.49 9.97
N SER A 13 -1.54 2.41 10.57
CA SER A 13 -0.71 1.28 10.98
C SER A 13 -0.08 0.59 9.76
N LEU A 14 1.02 -0.13 10.01
CA LEU A 14 1.64 -0.99 9.01
C LEU A 14 0.89 -2.32 8.93
N LEU A 15 0.92 -2.96 7.76
CA LEU A 15 0.48 -4.35 7.60
C LEU A 15 1.71 -5.26 7.48
N VAL A 16 1.75 -6.33 8.26
CA VAL A 16 2.76 -7.39 8.10
C VAL A 16 2.07 -8.61 7.50
N ALA A 17 2.53 -9.06 6.33
CA ALA A 17 2.02 -10.27 5.70
C ALA A 17 3.16 -11.01 4.95
N GLY A 18 3.24 -12.33 5.18
CA GLY A 18 4.39 -13.12 4.70
C GLY A 18 5.71 -12.58 5.25
N ASP A 19 6.67 -12.35 4.36
CA ASP A 19 7.98 -11.76 4.68
C ASP A 19 8.05 -10.24 4.40
N GLN A 20 6.92 -9.61 4.11
CA GLN A 20 6.87 -8.20 3.75
C GLN A 20 6.12 -7.35 4.80
N ILE A 21 6.52 -6.09 4.88
CA ILE A 21 5.89 -5.02 5.66
C ILE A 21 5.35 -3.99 4.67
N TYR A 22 4.04 -3.77 4.69
CA TYR A 22 3.36 -2.82 3.82
C TYR A 22 3.11 -1.50 4.55
N VAL A 23 3.54 -0.42 3.92
CA VAL A 23 3.44 0.96 4.42
C VAL A 23 2.56 1.75 3.46
N ALA A 24 1.54 2.40 3.98
CA ALA A 24 0.72 3.36 3.25
C ALA A 24 1.08 4.78 3.68
N THR A 25 1.24 5.68 2.71
CA THR A 25 1.56 7.08 2.98
C THR A 25 0.45 8.03 2.53
N GLU A 26 0.35 9.18 3.20
CA GLU A 26 -0.56 10.25 2.76
C GLU A 26 -0.19 10.81 1.37
N ALA A 27 1.06 10.61 0.92
CA ALA A 27 1.50 10.99 -0.42
C ALA A 27 0.90 10.09 -1.52
N GLY A 28 0.27 8.97 -1.14
CA GLY A 28 -0.40 8.05 -2.06
C GLY A 28 0.41 6.81 -2.44
N ALA A 29 1.57 6.62 -1.80
CA ALA A 29 2.41 5.46 -2.02
C ALA A 29 2.00 4.28 -1.12
N LEU A 30 1.82 3.11 -1.73
CA LEU A 30 1.82 1.80 -1.07
C LEU A 30 3.19 1.16 -1.30
N ILE A 31 3.93 0.92 -0.22
CA ILE A 31 5.33 0.48 -0.24
C ILE A 31 5.40 -0.89 0.44
N ALA A 32 6.08 -1.84 -0.17
CA ALA A 32 6.45 -3.10 0.47
C ALA A 32 7.94 -3.08 0.82
N LEU A 33 8.23 -3.38 2.09
CA LEU A 33 9.58 -3.55 2.61
C LEU A 33 9.82 -5.02 2.96
N ASP A 34 11.05 -5.49 2.86
CA ASP A 34 11.47 -6.76 3.46
C ASP A 34 11.63 -6.62 5.00
N ARG A 35 12.06 -7.68 5.68
CA ARG A 35 12.26 -7.70 7.14
C ARG A 35 13.46 -6.86 7.58
N GLU A 36 14.35 -6.56 6.65
CA GLU A 36 15.57 -5.79 6.82
C GLU A 36 15.37 -4.29 6.52
N GLY A 37 14.17 -3.90 6.07
CA GLY A 37 13.78 -2.53 5.76
C GLY A 37 14.10 -2.10 4.32
N SER A 38 14.53 -3.00 3.44
CA SER A 38 14.75 -2.68 2.03
C SER A 38 13.43 -2.65 1.27
N THR A 39 13.26 -1.68 0.38
CA THR A 39 12.08 -1.61 -0.49
C THR A 39 12.09 -2.75 -1.50
N VAL A 40 11.09 -3.63 -1.42
CA VAL A 40 10.81 -4.66 -2.43
C VAL A 40 10.10 -4.03 -3.63
N TRP A 41 9.07 -3.24 -3.38
CA TRP A 41 8.36 -2.47 -4.41
C TRP A 41 7.63 -1.25 -3.82
N SER A 42 7.27 -0.31 -4.69
CA SER A 42 6.44 0.85 -4.35
C SER A 42 5.45 1.17 -5.49
N LYS A 43 4.22 1.54 -5.14
CA LYS A 43 3.14 1.89 -6.08
C LYS A 43 2.45 3.17 -5.67
N GLU A 44 2.31 4.08 -6.63
CA GLU A 44 1.41 5.22 -6.52
C GLU A 44 -0.02 4.77 -6.82
N VAL A 45 -0.89 4.83 -5.81
CA VAL A 45 -2.28 4.35 -5.91
C VAL A 45 -3.20 5.44 -6.52
N GLY A 46 -2.73 6.68 -6.61
CA GLY A 46 -3.43 7.79 -7.26
C GLY A 46 -4.31 8.65 -6.33
N GLY A 47 -4.23 8.42 -5.02
CA GLY A 47 -4.87 9.24 -3.99
C GLY A 47 -4.25 8.99 -2.62
N LYS A 48 -4.65 9.79 -1.63
CA LYS A 48 -4.05 9.73 -0.29
C LYS A 48 -4.44 8.43 0.41
N LEU A 49 -3.48 7.74 1.02
CA LEU A 49 -3.77 6.53 1.79
C LEU A 49 -3.80 6.84 3.29
N TYR A 50 -5.01 6.97 3.82
CA TYR A 50 -5.24 7.23 5.26
C TYR A 50 -5.52 5.98 6.09
N THR A 51 -5.71 4.84 5.42
CA THR A 51 -6.14 3.60 6.06
C THR A 51 -5.04 2.55 6.01
N THR A 52 -5.05 1.65 7.00
CA THR A 52 -4.11 0.51 7.05
C THR A 52 -4.41 -0.41 5.86
N PRO A 53 -3.41 -0.78 5.04
CA PRO A 53 -3.60 -1.79 4.01
C PRO A 53 -4.11 -3.09 4.63
N VAL A 54 -4.93 -3.84 3.89
CA VAL A 54 -5.48 -5.12 4.39
C VAL A 54 -5.08 -6.28 3.49
N LEU A 55 -4.74 -7.40 4.12
CA LEU A 55 -4.55 -8.67 3.41
C LEU A 55 -5.91 -9.34 3.19
N SER A 56 -6.22 -9.69 1.95
CA SER A 56 -7.38 -10.51 1.59
C SER A 56 -6.94 -11.63 0.65
N GLY A 57 -6.85 -12.85 1.17
CA GLY A 57 -6.20 -13.95 0.46
C GLY A 57 -4.71 -13.63 0.24
N GLU A 58 -4.30 -13.55 -1.02
CA GLU A 58 -2.93 -13.21 -1.44
C GLU A 58 -2.79 -11.74 -1.88
N LEU A 59 -3.86 -10.95 -1.75
CA LEU A 59 -3.90 -9.58 -2.24
C LEU A 59 -3.81 -8.57 -1.09
N ILE A 60 -3.00 -7.54 -1.30
CA ILE A 60 -2.89 -6.35 -0.47
C ILE A 60 -3.81 -5.29 -1.03
N LEU A 61 -4.81 -4.90 -0.25
CA LEU A 61 -5.83 -3.94 -0.64
C LEU A 61 -5.53 -2.58 -0.01
N ALA A 62 -5.63 -1.52 -0.82
CA ALA A 62 -5.50 -0.13 -0.39
C ALA A 62 -6.72 0.67 -0.87
N ALA A 63 -7.26 1.52 0.01
CA ALA A 63 -8.40 2.37 -0.24
C ALA A 63 -7.95 3.84 -0.30
N PRO A 64 -7.69 4.39 -1.50
CA PRO A 64 -7.28 5.78 -1.64
C PRO A 64 -8.45 6.74 -1.40
N TYR A 65 -8.13 7.88 -0.80
CA TYR A 65 -9.02 9.00 -0.58
C TYR A 65 -8.75 10.10 -1.61
N GLN A 66 -9.81 10.78 -2.06
CA GLN A 66 -9.76 11.78 -3.14
C GLN A 66 -9.13 11.24 -4.44
N ALA A 67 -9.57 10.05 -4.86
CA ALA A 67 -9.20 9.41 -6.12
C ALA A 67 -10.43 8.86 -6.85
N ASP A 68 -10.30 8.65 -8.16
CA ASP A 68 -11.34 7.99 -8.97
C ASP A 68 -11.46 6.49 -8.64
N ILE A 69 -10.35 5.86 -8.26
CA ILE A 69 -10.32 4.50 -7.72
C ILE A 69 -10.71 4.58 -6.26
N VAL A 70 -11.56 3.67 -5.79
CA VAL A 70 -11.92 3.57 -4.35
C VAL A 70 -11.27 2.37 -3.67
N LEU A 71 -10.77 1.42 -4.46
CA LEU A 71 -10.05 0.24 -3.96
C LEU A 71 -9.08 -0.28 -5.02
N ALA A 72 -7.83 -0.53 -4.64
CA ALA A 72 -6.83 -1.18 -5.48
C ALA A 72 -6.30 -2.42 -4.77
N ALA A 73 -5.99 -3.47 -5.53
CA ALA A 73 -5.44 -4.71 -5.02
C ALA A 73 -4.15 -5.08 -5.75
N TYR A 74 -3.13 -5.42 -4.98
CA TYR A 74 -1.79 -5.78 -5.46
C TYR A 74 -1.40 -7.14 -4.90
N ASP A 75 -0.65 -7.94 -5.67
CA ASP A 75 -0.01 -9.14 -5.15
C ASP A 75 1.28 -8.82 -4.37
N ALA A 76 1.93 -9.85 -3.84
CA ALA A 76 3.17 -9.71 -3.08
C ALA A 76 4.35 -9.17 -3.91
N ASP A 77 4.30 -9.23 -5.24
CA ASP A 77 5.32 -8.66 -6.15
C ASP A 77 4.96 -7.22 -6.56
N GLY A 78 3.86 -6.68 -6.02
CA GLY A 78 3.38 -5.33 -6.28
C GLY A 78 2.67 -5.21 -7.63
N LYS A 79 2.37 -6.30 -8.32
CA LYS A 79 1.56 -6.24 -9.55
C LYS A 79 0.10 -6.01 -9.17
N GLN A 80 -0.52 -5.03 -9.82
CA GLN A 80 -1.93 -4.73 -9.61
C GLN A 80 -2.78 -5.86 -10.19
N ALA A 81 -3.53 -6.54 -9.33
CA ALA A 81 -4.47 -7.59 -9.73
C ALA A 81 -5.76 -6.97 -10.29
N TRP A 82 -6.29 -5.95 -9.61
CA TRP A 82 -7.46 -5.19 -10.05
C TRP A 82 -7.54 -3.85 -9.32
N SER A 83 -8.39 -2.96 -9.84
CA SER A 83 -8.86 -1.76 -9.15
C SER A 83 -10.36 -1.61 -9.36
N PHE A 84 -11.03 -0.89 -8.47
CA PHE A 84 -12.45 -0.62 -8.54
C PHE A 84 -12.72 0.87 -8.53
N THR A 85 -13.51 1.32 -9.51
CA THR A 85 -14.06 2.67 -9.64
C THR A 85 -15.58 2.51 -9.74
N PRO A 86 -16.37 3.09 -8.84
CA PRO A 86 -17.83 3.03 -8.92
C PRO A 86 -18.34 3.74 -10.18
N GLU A 87 -19.45 3.26 -10.74
CA GLU A 87 -20.20 4.03 -11.72
C GLU A 87 -20.80 5.29 -11.08
N LYS A 88 -21.01 6.33 -11.90
CA LYS A 88 -21.55 7.62 -11.46
C LYS A 88 -23.04 7.56 -11.13
#